data_AF-A0A9D5J8N4-F1
#
_entry.id   AF-A0A9D5J8N4-F1
#
_cell.length_a   1.000
_cell.length_b   1.000
_cell.length_c   1.000
_cell.angle_alpha   90.00
_cell.angle_beta   90.00
_cell.angle_gamma   90.00
#
_symmetry.space_group_name_H-M   'P 1'
#
loop_
_entity.id
_entity.type
_entity.pdbx_description
1 polymer ?
#
loop_
_entity_poly.entity_id
_entity_poly.type
_entity_poly.pdbx_seq_one_letter_code
_entity_poly.pdbx_strand_id
1 'polypeptide(L)' 'MVSDRIVRITADNPSPMTLEGTNSYLVFGRGGALVIDPGPADERHLAALVACAQSRGVPL' A
#
# COMPACT_ATOMS: atom_id res chain seq x y z
N MET A 1 -7.51 -2.51 -7.26
CA MET A 1 -8.50 -2.85 -6.22
C MET A 1 -8.58 -4.35 -6.08
N VAL A 2 -8.46 -4.88 -4.86
CA VAL A 2 -8.61 -6.33 -4.60
C VAL A 2 -10.03 -6.64 -4.13
N SER A 3 -10.57 -5.78 -3.25
CA SER A 3 -11.98 -5.79 -2.83
C SER A 3 -12.40 -4.37 -2.44
N ASP A 4 -13.66 -4.16 -2.07
CA ASP A 4 -14.18 -2.85 -1.64
C ASP A 4 -13.28 -2.16 -0.60
N ARG A 5 -12.76 -2.94 0.37
CA ARG A 5 -11.94 -2.43 1.49
C ARG A 5 -10.45 -2.72 1.36
N ILE A 6 -9.99 -3.32 0.26
CA ILE A 6 -8.59 -3.72 0.10
C ILE A 6 -8.02 -3.16 -1.20
N VAL A 7 -6.97 -2.35 -1.06
CA VAL A 7 -6.16 -1.84 -2.18
C VAL A 7 -4.79 -2.51 -2.12
N ARG A 8 -4.28 -2.94 -3.28
CA ARG A 8 -2.91 -3.42 -3.44
C ARG A 8 -2.11 -2.37 -4.18
N ILE A 9 -0.93 -2.03 -3.67
CA ILE A 9 0.08 -1.19 -4.32
C ILE A 9 1.36 -1.99 -4.37
N THR A 10 1.91 -2.16 -5.57
CA THR A 10 3.15 -2.91 -5.79
C THR A 10 4.32 -1.93 -5.79
N ALA A 11 5.31 -2.17 -4.94
CA ALA A 11 6.54 -1.38 -4.91
C ALA A 11 7.39 -1.62 -6.16
N ASP A 12 8.13 -0.61 -6.61
CA ASP A 12 9.04 -0.69 -7.76
C ASP A 12 10.38 -1.35 -7.35
N ASN A 13 10.31 -2.61 -6.91
CA ASN A 13 11.44 -3.40 -6.43
C ASN A 13 11.45 -4.85 -6.96
N PRO A 14 11.41 -5.06 -8.29
CA PRO A 14 11.36 -6.40 -8.86
C PRO A 14 12.66 -7.20 -8.63
N SER A 15 12.54 -8.50 -8.37
CA SER A 15 13.66 -9.42 -8.17
C SER A 15 13.19 -10.88 -8.21
N PRO A 16 14.08 -11.89 -8.24
CA PRO A 16 13.67 -13.29 -8.08
C PRO A 16 12.87 -13.57 -6.80
N MET A 17 13.08 -12.79 -5.73
CA MET A 17 12.40 -12.98 -4.44
C MET A 17 11.10 -12.17 -4.31
N THR A 18 10.97 -11.07 -5.05
CA THR A 18 9.82 -10.15 -4.99
C THR A 18 8.96 -10.19 -6.24
N LEU A 19 9.35 -10.97 -7.25
CA LEU A 19 8.73 -11.07 -8.57
C LEU A 19 8.60 -9.68 -9.21
N GLU A 20 7.38 -9.24 -9.53
CA GLU A 20 7.11 -7.91 -10.09
C GLU A 20 7.30 -6.77 -9.06
N GLY A 21 7.45 -7.11 -7.78
CA GLY A 21 7.62 -6.17 -6.67
C GLY A 21 6.85 -6.60 -5.43
N THR A 22 7.21 -6.03 -4.28
CA THR A 22 6.51 -6.30 -3.02
C THR A 22 5.09 -5.75 -3.09
N ASN A 23 4.10 -6.58 -2.76
CA ASN A 23 2.70 -6.17 -2.73
C ASN A 23 2.33 -5.65 -1.35
N SER A 24 2.19 -4.33 -1.23
CA SER A 24 1.62 -3.71 -0.04
C SER A 24 0.09 -3.65 -0.12
N TYR A 25 -0.58 -4.01 0.97
CA TYR A 25 -2.05 -4.00 1.04
C TYR A 25 -2.53 -2.96 2.04
N LEU A 26 -3.33 -2.00 1.58
CA LEU A 26 -4.11 -1.13 2.46
C LEU A 26 -5.47 -1.76 2.74
N VAL A 27 -5.74 -2.02 4.01
CA VAL A 27 -7.01 -2.54 4.51
C VAL A 27 -7.74 -1.44 5.26
N PHE A 28 -8.90 -1.03 4.74
CA PHE A 28 -9.68 0.10 5.26
C PHE A 28 -10.73 -0.36 6.28
N GLY A 29 -10.82 0.36 7.40
CA GLY A 29 -11.78 0.13 8.47
C GLY A 29 -12.33 1.42 9.07
N ARG A 30 -13.22 1.32 10.05
CA ARG A 30 -13.90 2.49 10.65
C ARG A 30 -12.97 3.51 11.33
N GLY A 31 -11.74 3.11 11.66
CA GLY A 31 -10.76 3.96 12.36
C GLY A 31 -9.55 4.37 11.52
N GLY A 32 -9.53 4.09 10.21
CA GLY A 32 -8.41 4.40 9.34
C GLY A 32 -8.03 3.24 8.41
N ALA A 33 -6.74 3.09 8.13
CA ALA A 33 -6.20 2.01 7.31
C ALA A 33 -5.03 1.29 8.00
N LEU A 34 -4.93 -0.02 7.77
CA LEU A 34 -3.76 -0.83 8.08
C LEU A 34 -2.97 -1.08 6.80
N VAL A 35 -1.66 -0.88 6.85
CA VAL A 35 -0.74 -1.31 5.79
C VAL A 35 -0.16 -2.67 6.16
N ILE A 36 -0.32 -3.65 5.29
CA ILE A 36 0.32 -4.97 5.40
C ILE A 36 1.44 -5.03 4.36
N ASP A 37 2.62 -5.45 4.81
CA ASP A 37 3.84 -5.59 4.01
C ASP A 37 4.21 -4.28 3.28
N PRO A 38 4.77 -3.27 3.97
CA PRO A 38 4.94 -1.92 3.44
C PRO A 38 5.96 -1.82 2.29
N GLY A 39 6.66 -2.89 1.95
CA GLY A 39 7.73 -2.87 0.97
C GLY A 39 9.04 -2.29 1.53
N PRO A 40 10.00 -1.96 0.65
CA PRO A 40 11.28 -1.39 1.04
C PRO A 40 11.12 0.05 1.56
N ALA A 41 12.15 0.56 2.23
CA ALA A 41 12.25 1.97 2.60
C ALA A 41 12.48 2.85 1.36
N ASP A 42 11.43 3.05 0.58
CA ASP A 42 11.38 3.87 -0.63
C ASP A 42 10.36 5.00 -0.46
N GLU A 43 10.80 6.25 -0.65
CA GLU A 43 9.98 7.43 -0.41
C GLU A 43 8.80 7.52 -1.38
N ARG A 44 8.96 7.05 -2.63
CA ARG A 44 7.91 7.11 -3.65
C ARG A 44 6.80 6.12 -3.33
N HIS A 45 7.18 4.91 -2.92
CA HIS A 45 6.23 3.88 -2.49
C HIS A 45 5.49 4.31 -1.22
N LEU A 46 6.20 4.87 -0.23
CA LEU A 46 5.57 5.44 0.95
C LEU A 46 4.56 6.55 0.60
N ALA A 47 4.94 7.47 -0.29
CA ALA A 47 4.03 8.52 -0.76
C ALA A 47 2.79 7.95 -1.47
N ALA A 48 2.94 6.87 -2.24
CA ALA A 48 1.82 6.19 -2.88
C ALA A 48 0.85 5.54 -1.87
N LEU A 49 1.39 4.91 -0.81
CA LEU A 49 0.59 4.34 0.29
C LEU A 49 -0.20 5.45 1.02
N VAL A 50 0.47 6.56 1.37
CA VAL A 50 -0.15 7.71 2.06
C VAL A 50 -1.23 8.36 1.18
N ALA A 51 -0.92 8.62 -0.09
CA ALA A 51 -1.89 9.21 -1.02
C ALA A 51 -3.12 8.31 -1.19
N CYS A 52 -2.93 6.99 -1.27
CA CYS A 52 -4.04 6.04 -1.30
C CYS A 52 -4.90 6.11 -0.04
N ALA A 53 -4.28 6.17 1.15
CA ALA A 53 -4.99 6.30 2.40
C ALA A 53 -5.79 7.62 2.49
N GLN A 54 -5.16 8.76 2.13
CA GLN A 54 -5.80 10.07 2.11
C GLN A 54 -6.97 10.15 1.11
N SER A 55 -6.83 9.55 -0.07
CA SER A 55 -7.92 9.49 -1.08
C SER A 55 -9.18 8.76 -0.57
N ARG A 56 -9.07 8.00 0.52
CA ARG A 56 -10.17 7.29 1.19
C ARG A 56 -10.55 7.87 2.54
N GLY A 57 -10.09 9.10 2.83
CA GLY A 57 -10.47 9.86 4.01
C GLY A 57 -9.77 9.44 5.31
N VAL A 58 -8.64 8.72 5.23
CA VAL A 58 -7.81 8.45 6.41
C VAL A 58 -7.01 9.72 6.75
N PRO A 59 -7.09 10.23 8.00
CA PRO A 59 -6.31 11.40 8.40
C PRO A 59 -4.84 11.00 8.65
N LEU A 60 -3.93 11.47 7.78
CA LEU A 60 -2.48 11.27 7.85
C LEU A 60 -1.76 12.59 7.62
#